data_AF-A0A2D5ANH2-F1
#
_entry.id   AF-A0A2D5ANH2-F1
#
_cell.length_a   1.000
_cell.length_b   1.000
_cell.length_c   1.000
_cell.angle_alpha   90.00
_cell.angle_beta   90.00
_cell.angle_gamma   90.00
#
_symmetry.space_group_name_H-M   'P 1'
#
loop_
_entity.id
_entity.type
_entity.pdbx_description
1 polymer ?
#
loop_
_entity_poly.entity_id
_entity_poly.type
_entity_poly.pdbx_seq_one_letter_code
_entity_poly.pdbx_strand_id
1 'polypeptide(L)'
;MIGVEDGIMPHSRSVDEGNRDEERRLFYVAITRAKQDLTITWCHSRRRYGDKLPCQPSSFFRELDKEELIETDHKTLEAVPAKDDFASDYFEQMKEMLSS
;
A
#
# COMPACT_ATOMS: atom_id res chain seq x y z
N MET A 1 -3.43 -0.16 -2.79
CA MET A 1 -3.77 -1.12 -1.72
C MET A 1 -3.78 -0.43 -0.37
N ILE A 2 -4.67 -0.82 0.55
CA ILE A 2 -4.83 -0.14 1.84
C ILE A 2 -4.76 -1.12 3.01
N GLY A 3 -4.28 -0.64 4.17
CA GLY A 3 -4.24 -1.41 5.41
C GLY A 3 -3.33 -2.63 5.35
N VAL A 4 -2.20 -2.53 4.64
CA VAL A 4 -1.24 -3.61 4.50
C VAL A 4 -0.37 -3.69 5.76
N GLU A 5 -0.95 -4.28 6.80
CA GLU A 5 -0.47 -4.35 8.18
C GLU A 5 -0.40 -5.81 8.63
N ASP A 6 0.55 -6.14 9.52
CA ASP A 6 0.57 -7.48 10.14
C ASP A 6 -0.74 -7.73 10.93
N GLY A 7 -1.34 -8.90 10.69
CA GLY A 7 -2.65 -9.27 11.23
C GLY A 7 -3.84 -8.81 10.37
N ILE A 8 -3.62 -7.99 9.34
CA ILE A 8 -4.59 -7.71 8.26
C ILE A 8 -4.16 -8.40 6.97
N MET A 9 -2.90 -8.19 6.57
CA MET A 9 -2.27 -8.73 5.38
C MET A 9 -0.80 -9.01 5.73
N PRO A 10 -0.41 -10.26 6.03
CA PRO A 10 -1.24 -11.46 6.07
C PRO A 10 -2.27 -11.43 7.21
N HIS A 11 -3.46 -11.96 6.94
CA HIS A 11 -4.50 -12.08 7.97
C HIS A 11 -4.08 -13.06 9.06
N SER A 12 -4.23 -12.68 10.34
CA SER A 12 -3.68 -13.44 11.46
C SER A 12 -4.18 -14.88 11.52
N ARG A 13 -5.49 -15.11 11.32
CA ARG A 13 -6.05 -16.48 11.33
C ARG A 13 -5.46 -17.34 10.22
N SER A 14 -5.26 -16.78 9.03
CA SER A 14 -4.66 -17.51 7.90
C SER A 14 -3.23 -17.92 8.22
N VAL A 15 -2.47 -17.05 8.90
CA VAL A 15 -1.12 -17.38 9.37
C VAL A 15 -1.14 -18.49 10.43
N ASP A 16 -2.03 -18.37 11.43
CA ASP A 16 -2.17 -19.35 12.51
C ASP A 16 -2.58 -20.74 11.98
N GLU A 17 -3.36 -20.79 10.91
CA GLU A 17 -3.77 -22.01 10.20
C GLU A 17 -2.69 -22.56 9.25
N GLY A 18 -1.54 -21.90 9.13
CA GLY A 18 -0.45 -22.31 8.22
C GLY A 18 -0.64 -21.91 6.76
N ASN A 19 -1.66 -21.09 6.44
CA ASN A 19 -2.01 -20.62 5.10
C ASN A 19 -1.33 -19.30 4.70
N ARG A 20 -0.13 -19.00 5.25
CA ARG A 20 0.61 -17.76 4.93
C ARG A 20 0.94 -17.67 3.43
N ASP A 21 1.18 -18.79 2.77
CA ASP A 21 1.50 -18.81 1.34
C ASP A 21 0.32 -18.38 0.47
N GLU A 22 -0.92 -18.67 0.89
CA GLU A 22 -2.12 -18.20 0.21
C GLU A 22 -2.30 -16.69 0.39
N GLU A 23 -2.05 -16.16 1.58
CA GLU A 23 -2.02 -14.70 1.80
C GLU A 23 -0.94 -14.03 0.93
N ARG A 24 0.23 -14.66 0.79
CA ARG A 24 1.28 -14.16 -0.12
C ARG A 24 0.80 -14.16 -1.57
N ARG A 25 0.10 -15.21 -2.01
CA ARG A 25 -0.51 -15.27 -3.34
C ARG A 25 -1.54 -14.15 -3.54
N LEU A 26 -2.39 -13.88 -2.54
CA LEU A 26 -3.36 -12.78 -2.58
C LEU A 26 -2.65 -11.41 -2.69
N PHE A 27 -1.58 -11.21 -1.93
CA PHE A 27 -0.75 -10.00 -2.01
C PHE A 27 -0.13 -9.82 -3.40
N TYR A 28 0.45 -10.88 -3.97
CA TYR A 28 0.99 -10.88 -5.33
C TYR A 28 -0.07 -10.56 -6.39
N VAL A 29 -1.25 -11.18 -6.30
CA VAL A 29 -2.36 -10.90 -7.22
C VAL A 29 -2.77 -9.43 -7.11
N ALA A 30 -2.85 -8.88 -5.90
CA ALA A 30 -3.20 -7.48 -5.70
C ALA A 30 -2.17 -6.52 -6.29
N ILE A 31 -0.86 -6.82 -6.16
CA ILE A 31 0.22 -6.06 -6.78
C ILE A 31 0.07 -6.06 -8.31
N THR A 32 -0.10 -7.26 -8.89
CA THR A 32 -0.18 -7.43 -10.35
C THR A 32 -1.48 -6.92 -10.98
N ARG A 33 -2.45 -6.41 -10.19
CA ARG A 33 -3.61 -5.68 -10.72
C ARG A 33 -3.26 -4.26 -11.15
N ALA A 34 -2.25 -3.64 -10.55
CA ALA A 34 -1.79 -2.32 -10.96
C ALA A 34 -1.07 -2.44 -12.32
N LYS A 35 -1.42 -1.56 -13.27
CA LYS A 35 -0.79 -1.54 -14.61
C LYS A 35 0.36 -0.54 -14.71
N GLN A 36 0.26 0.56 -13.98
CA GLN A 36 1.23 1.65 -13.98
C GLN A 36 1.80 1.80 -12.57
N ASP A 37 1.03 2.44 -11.67
CA ASP A 37 1.48 2.70 -10.31
C ASP A 37 0.67 1.92 -9.27
N LEU A 38 1.36 1.53 -8.20
CA LEU A 38 0.75 0.90 -7.03
C LEU A 38 1.12 1.67 -5.75
N THR A 39 0.17 2.42 -5.21
CA THR A 39 0.30 2.97 -3.86
C THR A 39 -0.13 1.93 -2.83
N ILE A 40 0.73 1.64 -1.85
CA ILE A 40 0.40 0.78 -0.71
C ILE A 40 0.44 1.60 0.57
N THR A 41 -0.58 1.45 1.42
CA THR A 41 -0.67 2.19 2.68
C THR A 41 -0.84 1.26 3.88
N TRP A 42 -0.27 1.69 5.01
CA TRP A 42 -0.45 1.12 6.34
C TRP A 42 -0.57 2.28 7.35
N CYS A 43 -1.11 2.03 8.55
CA CYS A 43 -1.22 3.06 9.58
C CYS A 43 -0.46 2.67 10.85
N HIS A 44 0.05 3.65 11.61
CA HIS A 44 0.70 3.41 12.91
C HIS A 44 -0.26 2.93 14.00
N SER A 45 -1.54 3.27 13.88
CA SER A 45 -2.56 2.86 14.84
C SER A 45 -3.94 2.84 14.19
N ARG A 46 -4.75 1.85 14.56
CA ARG A 46 -6.10 1.64 14.03
C ARG A 46 -7.10 1.53 15.17
N ARG A 47 -8.33 2.00 14.94
CA ARG A 47 -9.45 1.72 15.85
C ARG A 47 -10.05 0.35 15.52
N ARG A 48 -10.10 -0.55 16.50
CA ARG A 48 -10.78 -1.86 16.42
C ARG A 48 -11.57 -2.08 17.69
N TYR A 49 -12.86 -2.41 17.53
CA TYR A 49 -13.76 -2.66 18.66
C TYR A 49 -13.79 -1.55 19.73
N GLY A 50 -13.63 -0.29 19.29
CA GLY A 50 -13.60 0.88 20.18
C GLY A 50 -12.19 1.25 20.67
N ASP A 51 -11.25 0.32 20.66
CA ASP A 51 -9.88 0.54 21.14
C ASP A 51 -8.94 1.00 20.04
N LYS A 52 -8.00 1.87 20.39
CA LYS A 52 -6.90 2.30 19.53
C LYS A 52 -5.73 1.33 19.70
N LEU A 53 -5.48 0.50 18.71
CA LEU A 53 -4.40 -0.49 18.72
C LEU A 53 -3.21 0.01 17.89
N PRO A 54 -1.97 -0.20 18.34
CA PRO A 54 -0.80 0.01 17.50
C PRO A 54 -0.79 -1.01 16.36
N CYS A 55 -0.29 -0.59 15.21
CA CYS A 55 -0.20 -1.41 14.01
C CYS A 55 1.26 -1.48 13.55
N GLN A 56 1.63 -2.62 12.96
CA GLN A 56 2.94 -2.83 12.36
C GLN A 56 2.77 -2.98 10.85
N PRO A 57 3.74 -2.52 10.05
CA PRO A 57 3.74 -2.76 8.61
C PRO A 57 3.73 -4.27 8.32
N SER A 58 3.13 -4.66 7.20
CA SER A 58 3.11 -6.06 6.78
C SER A 58 4.51 -6.65 6.67
N SER A 59 4.69 -7.88 7.17
CA SER A 59 5.89 -8.68 6.93
C SER A 59 6.20 -8.89 5.45
N PHE A 60 5.21 -8.81 4.55
CA PHE A 60 5.43 -8.92 3.10
C PHE A 60 6.23 -7.77 2.50
N PHE A 61 6.31 -6.59 3.13
CA PHE A 61 7.16 -5.50 2.63
C PHE A 61 8.64 -5.87 2.61
N ARG A 62 9.08 -6.80 3.47
CA ARG A 62 10.46 -7.30 3.47
C ARG A 62 10.79 -8.17 2.26
N GLU A 63 9.75 -8.66 1.58
CA GLU A 63 9.86 -9.52 0.40
C GLU A 63 9.86 -8.70 -0.91
N LEU A 64 9.63 -7.38 -0.84
CA LEU A 64 9.63 -6.48 -1.98
C LEU A 64 11.04 -5.97 -2.31
N ASP A 65 11.26 -5.65 -3.58
CA ASP A 65 12.48 -5.01 -4.03
C ASP A 65 12.55 -3.57 -3.50
N LYS A 66 13.64 -3.24 -2.82
CA LYS A 66 13.83 -1.92 -2.20
C LYS A 66 14.19 -0.85 -3.21
N GLU A 67 14.75 -1.23 -4.36
CA GLU A 67 15.14 -0.27 -5.41
C GLU A 67 13.91 0.34 -6.10
N GLU A 68 12.82 -0.42 -6.16
CA GLU A 68 11.53 -0.03 -6.77
C GLU A 68 10.53 0.56 -5.75
N LEU A 69 10.93 0.67 -4.48
CA LEU A 69 10.07 1.16 -3.40
C LEU A 69 10.40 2.60 -3.01
N ILE A 70 9.38 3.45 -3.07
CA ILE A 70 9.43 4.80 -2.51
C ILE A 70 8.65 4.79 -1.20
N GLU A 71 9.37 4.77 -0.08
CA GLU A 71 8.77 4.88 1.25
C GLU A 71 8.69 6.35 1.68
N THR A 72 7.50 6.75 2.14
CA THR A 72 7.25 8.10 2.64
C THR A 72 6.17 8.06 3.70
N ASP A 73 6.21 9.02 4.62
CA ASP A 73 5.16 9.20 5.62
C ASP A 73 4.27 10.40 5.25
N HIS A 74 3.12 10.48 5.93
CA HIS A 74 2.16 11.56 5.67
C HIS A 74 2.77 12.95 5.90
N LYS A 75 3.64 13.10 6.90
CA LYS A 75 4.27 14.39 7.24
C LYS A 75 5.24 14.83 6.14
N THR A 76 5.98 13.89 5.58
CA THR A 76 6.94 14.12 4.50
C THR A 76 6.20 14.48 3.23
N LEU A 77 5.11 13.76 2.90
CA LEU A 77 4.25 14.07 1.77
C LEU A 77 3.63 15.48 1.85
N GLU A 78 3.15 15.88 3.03
CA GLU A 78 2.57 17.22 3.23
C GLU A 78 3.62 18.34 3.13
N ALA A 79 4.88 18.06 3.49
CA ALA A 79 5.96 19.04 3.47
C ALA A 79 6.53 19.29 2.05
N VAL A 80 6.28 18.39 1.10
CA VAL A 80 6.71 18.58 -0.29
C VAL A 80 5.75 19.56 -0.96
N PRO A 81 6.23 20.75 -1.40
CA PRO A 81 5.37 21.68 -2.13
C PRO A 81 4.90 21.00 -3.42
N ALA A 82 3.60 21.01 -3.65
CA ALA A 82 3.06 20.57 -4.92
C ALA A 82 3.69 21.42 -6.03
N LYS A 83 4.24 20.78 -7.07
CA LYS A 83 4.63 21.51 -8.26
C LYS A 83 3.37 22.14 -8.86
N ASP A 84 3.45 23.40 -9.27
CA ASP A 84 2.30 24.13 -9.83
C ASP A 84 1.64 23.37 -11.00
N ASP A 85 2.45 22.64 -11.77
CA ASP A 85 2.00 21.88 -12.93
C ASP A 85 1.67 20.40 -12.63
N PHE A 86 1.84 19.92 -11.38
CA PHE A 86 1.62 18.50 -11.05
C PHE A 86 0.19 18.04 -11.39
N ALA A 87 -0.80 18.88 -11.07
CA ALA A 87 -2.19 18.54 -11.33
C ALA A 87 -2.48 18.47 -12.84
N SER A 88 -2.00 19.44 -13.63
CA SER A 88 -2.19 19.44 -15.08
C SER A 88 -1.54 18.23 -15.73
N ASP A 89 -0.27 17.95 -15.38
CA ASP A 89 0.50 16.83 -15.94
C ASP A 89 -0.16 15.49 -15.61
N TYR A 90 -0.59 15.31 -14.36
CA TYR A 90 -1.29 14.11 -13.91
C TYR A 90 -2.60 13.88 -14.65
N PHE A 91 -3.43 14.93 -14.78
CA PHE A 91 -4.71 14.83 -15.48
C PHE A 91 -4.55 14.65 -16.99
N GLU A 92 -3.49 15.19 -17.59
CA GLU A 92 -3.18 15.00 -19.01
C GLU A 92 -2.76 13.55 -19.29
N GLN A 93 -1.86 12.97 -18.48
CA GLN A 93 -1.53 11.55 -18.56
C GLN A 93 -2.74 10.64 -18.37
N MET A 94 -3.63 10.97 -17.41
CA MET A 94 -4.89 10.24 -17.24
C MET A 94 -5.81 10.31 -18.46
N LYS A 95 -5.91 11.48 -19.11
CA LYS A 95 -6.72 11.65 -20.32
C LYS A 95 -6.17 10.84 -21.49
N GLU A 96 -4.86 10.86 -21.70
CA GLU A 96 -4.21 10.05 -22.74
C GLU A 96 -4.50 8.56 -22.54
N MET A 97 -4.33 8.07 -21.31
CA MET A 97 -4.59 6.66 -20.97
C MET A 97 -6.06 6.25 -21.17
N LEU A 98 -7.02 7.16 -20.90
CA LEU A 98 -8.45 6.87 -21.07
C LEU A 98 -8.94 7.02 -22.52
N SER A 99 -8.11 7.58 -23.40
CA SER A 99 -8.41 7.80 -24.81
C SER A 99 -7.92 6.69 -25.74
N SER A 100 -7.17 5.71 -25.22
CA SER A 100 -6.73 4.48 -25.89
C SER A 100 -7.66 3.29 -25.61
#